data_AF-A0A150J4D5-F1
#
_entry.id   AF-A0A150J4D5-F1
#
_cell.length_a   1.000
_cell.length_b   1.000
_cell.length_c   1.000
_cell.angle_alpha   90.00
_cell.angle_beta   90.00
_cell.angle_gamma   90.00
#
_symmetry.space_group_name_H-M   'P 1'
#
loop_
_entity.id
_entity.type
_entity.pdbx_description
1 polymer ?
#
loop_
_entity_poly.entity_id
_entity_poly.type
_entity_poly.pdbx_seq_one_letter_code
_entity_poly.pdbx_strand_id
1 'polypeptide(L)'
;MTFKETKIMNKKIYLLIIMLLLAIFSAGCTKNTELSDLQNTGSINNQVNESQQNKDNMTPPNEAIEACKGKSIGQECQFESKDGNLSGVCDDRSGVFGCAPYKPEDFNKTPEKSAAQTTPSQICSSNYHYNSCINNTRNLFECKDCCDCIPDADGNLRTKCRDECAVHDFSKNSEFIPVNAPSTLGPDGNYSQCVAKGSSSGCKACCENFMGLECGDYRFCRTACNNTFGNAKPQPPPEDQNNPEPPPKQN
;
A
#
# COMPACT_ATOMS: atom_id res chain seq x y z
N MET A 1 -44.17 27.19 -21.08
CA MET A 1 -43.76 26.01 -21.86
C MET A 1 -43.44 24.89 -20.88
N THR A 2 -44.39 23.98 -20.70
CA THR A 2 -44.36 22.88 -19.74
C THR A 2 -44.02 21.59 -20.47
N PHE A 3 -42.80 21.08 -20.29
CA PHE A 3 -42.43 19.72 -20.69
C PHE A 3 -42.86 18.76 -19.57
N LYS A 4 -44.08 18.24 -19.70
CA LYS A 4 -44.55 17.05 -18.97
C LYS A 4 -44.80 15.99 -20.04
N GLU A 5 -44.47 14.74 -19.70
CA GLU A 5 -44.65 13.52 -20.49
C GLU A 5 -43.43 13.02 -21.29
N THR A 6 -42.53 12.31 -20.60
CA THR A 6 -42.10 10.99 -21.12
C THR A 6 -41.56 10.13 -19.98
N LYS A 7 -42.22 9.00 -19.72
CA LYS A 7 -41.64 7.67 -19.38
C LYS A 7 -42.57 6.87 -18.48
N ILE A 8 -43.67 6.40 -19.06
CA ILE A 8 -44.24 5.10 -18.70
C ILE A 8 -43.68 4.09 -19.70
N MET A 9 -42.34 3.93 -19.70
CA MET A 9 -41.70 2.87 -20.47
C MET A 9 -41.63 1.63 -19.56
N ASN A 10 -42.69 0.83 -19.66
CA ASN A 10 -42.76 -0.60 -19.40
C ASN A 10 -41.79 -1.18 -18.35
N LYS A 11 -42.27 -1.23 -17.11
CA LYS A 11 -41.69 -2.04 -16.02
C LYS A 11 -41.40 -3.50 -16.44
N LYS A 12 -42.16 -4.03 -17.41
CA LYS A 12 -41.94 -5.35 -18.03
C LYS A 12 -40.67 -5.41 -18.90
N ILE A 13 -40.31 -4.34 -19.61
CA ILE A 13 -39.06 -4.27 -20.39
C ILE A 13 -37.85 -4.23 -19.45
N TYR A 14 -37.96 -3.51 -18.33
CA TYR A 14 -36.87 -3.45 -17.34
C TYR A 14 -36.64 -4.82 -16.66
N LEU A 15 -37.71 -5.56 -16.36
CA LEU A 15 -37.61 -6.93 -15.83
C LEU A 15 -37.00 -7.91 -16.84
N LEU A 16 -37.29 -7.78 -18.13
CA LEU A 16 -36.68 -8.62 -19.17
C LEU A 16 -35.18 -8.34 -19.33
N ILE A 17 -34.75 -7.08 -19.24
CA ILE A 17 -33.32 -6.72 -19.31
C ILE A 17 -32.56 -7.27 -18.10
N ILE A 18 -33.12 -7.18 -16.89
CA ILE A 18 -32.50 -7.73 -15.67
C ILE A 18 -32.36 -9.26 -15.76
N MET A 19 -33.40 -9.95 -16.22
CA MET A 19 -33.35 -11.41 -16.40
C MET A 19 -32.32 -11.82 -17.45
N LEU A 20 -32.17 -11.06 -18.54
CA LEU A 20 -31.16 -11.32 -19.56
C LEU A 20 -29.74 -11.15 -19.02
N LEU A 21 -29.49 -10.12 -18.20
CA LEU A 21 -28.18 -9.88 -17.58
C LEU A 21 -27.79 -10.98 -16.59
N LEU A 22 -28.74 -11.51 -15.80
CA LEU A 22 -28.47 -12.58 -14.84
C LEU A 22 -28.14 -13.92 -15.53
N ALA A 23 -28.64 -14.18 -16.74
CA ALA A 23 -28.35 -15.40 -17.49
C ALA A 23 -26.92 -15.43 -18.07
N ILE A 24 -26.24 -14.29 -18.22
CA ILE A 24 -24.88 -14.22 -18.80
C ILE A 24 -23.80 -14.59 -17.75
N PHE A 25 -24.11 -14.47 -16.44
CA PHE A 25 -23.16 -14.75 -15.37
C PHE A 25 -23.00 -16.24 -15.00
N SER A 26 -23.78 -17.15 -15.57
CA SER A 26 -23.76 -18.58 -15.20
C SER A 26 -22.87 -19.48 -16.07
N ALA A 27 -22.11 -18.95 -17.03
CA ALA A 27 -21.33 -19.76 -17.99
C ALA A 27 -19.82 -19.43 -18.07
N GLY A 28 -19.18 -19.03 -16.98
CA GLY A 28 -17.74 -18.66 -17.00
C GLY A 28 -16.96 -19.08 -15.76
N CYS A 29 -16.76 -20.38 -15.55
CA CYS A 29 -15.75 -20.90 -14.62
C CYS A 29 -14.96 -22.02 -15.31
N THR A 30 -14.05 -21.65 -16.21
CA THR A 30 -12.95 -22.53 -16.60
C THR A 30 -11.87 -22.45 -15.51
N LYS A 31 -11.64 -23.58 -14.85
CA LYS A 31 -10.54 -23.75 -13.90
C LYS A 31 -9.23 -23.82 -14.68
N ASN A 32 -8.40 -22.79 -14.59
CA ASN A 32 -6.98 -22.91 -14.87
C ASN A 32 -6.26 -23.00 -13.52
N THR A 33 -5.96 -24.23 -13.13
CA THR A 33 -5.00 -24.53 -12.07
C THR A 33 -3.68 -24.85 -12.77
N GLU A 34 -2.77 -23.89 -12.80
CA GLU A 34 -1.37 -24.20 -13.08
C GLU A 34 -0.59 -24.01 -11.79
N LEU A 35 -0.15 -25.17 -11.29
CA LEU A 35 0.70 -25.40 -10.15
C LEU A 35 2.14 -25.10 -10.58
N SER A 36 2.83 -24.24 -9.86
CA SER A 36 4.29 -24.23 -9.84
C SER A 36 4.74 -24.04 -8.39
N ASP A 37 4.98 -25.18 -7.76
CA ASP A 37 5.92 -25.32 -6.66
C ASP A 37 7.29 -24.82 -7.11
N LEU A 38 7.88 -23.92 -6.33
CA LEU A 38 9.32 -23.99 -6.09
C LEU A 38 9.64 -23.48 -4.69
N GLN A 39 10.00 -24.45 -3.87
CA GLN A 39 10.68 -24.34 -2.59
C GLN A 39 11.87 -23.37 -2.70
N ASN A 40 12.10 -22.57 -1.67
CA ASN A 40 13.48 -22.34 -1.25
C ASN A 40 13.59 -22.08 0.25
N THR A 41 13.85 -23.16 0.98
CA THR A 41 14.48 -23.19 2.30
C THR A 41 15.99 -23.18 2.09
N GLY A 42 16.70 -22.20 2.64
CA GLY A 42 18.16 -22.19 2.57
C GLY A 42 18.83 -21.07 3.37
N SER A 43 18.91 -21.23 4.69
CA SER A 43 20.13 -20.85 5.42
C SER A 43 21.26 -21.75 4.93
N ILE A 44 22.44 -21.25 4.54
CA ILE A 44 23.81 -21.64 5.00
C ILE A 44 24.87 -20.64 4.42
N ASN A 45 25.66 -20.06 5.34
CA ASN A 45 27.08 -19.60 5.36
C ASN A 45 27.88 -19.16 4.12
N ASN A 46 28.65 -18.08 4.40
CA ASN A 46 30.00 -17.74 3.94
C ASN A 46 30.83 -18.90 3.34
N GLN A 47 31.35 -18.73 2.13
CA GLN A 47 32.80 -18.71 1.91
C GLN A 47 33.22 -18.20 0.51
N VAL A 48 34.33 -17.48 0.57
CA VAL A 48 35.13 -16.78 -0.43
C VAL A 48 35.46 -17.62 -1.68
N ASN A 49 35.42 -16.99 -2.86
CA ASN A 49 36.36 -17.29 -3.93
C ASN A 49 36.66 -16.02 -4.73
N GLU A 50 37.85 -15.46 -4.48
CA GLU A 50 38.49 -14.46 -5.34
C GLU A 50 39.01 -15.14 -6.60
N SER A 51 38.57 -14.69 -7.79
CA SER A 51 39.48 -14.15 -8.81
C SER A 51 38.73 -13.58 -10.03
N GLN A 52 39.21 -12.39 -10.44
CA GLN A 52 39.16 -11.78 -11.77
C GLN A 52 37.92 -10.97 -12.21
N GLN A 53 37.97 -9.68 -11.83
CA GLN A 53 37.84 -8.48 -12.68
C GLN A 53 36.75 -8.48 -13.77
N ASN A 54 35.59 -7.92 -13.45
CA ASN A 54 34.75 -7.23 -14.44
C ASN A 54 33.90 -6.15 -13.76
N LYS A 55 33.65 -5.03 -14.44
CA LYS A 55 32.72 -3.97 -14.00
C LYS A 55 31.36 -4.60 -13.63
N ASP A 56 30.61 -3.97 -12.74
CA ASP A 56 29.19 -4.25 -12.43
C ASP A 56 28.92 -5.29 -11.31
N ASN A 57 29.08 -4.86 -10.04
CA ASN A 57 28.30 -5.26 -8.86
C ASN A 57 28.94 -4.67 -7.58
N MET A 58 28.88 -3.35 -7.41
CA MET A 58 29.20 -2.75 -6.11
C MET A 58 27.95 -2.80 -5.25
N THR A 59 27.80 -3.87 -4.47
CA THR A 59 26.90 -3.85 -3.32
C THR A 59 27.38 -2.74 -2.38
N PRO A 60 26.49 -1.83 -1.93
CA PRO A 60 26.82 -0.82 -0.93
C PRO A 60 27.49 -1.44 0.30
N PRO A 61 28.44 -0.76 0.94
CA PRO A 61 29.00 -1.20 2.21
C PRO A 61 27.90 -1.29 3.28
N ASN A 62 28.02 -2.22 4.24
CA ASN A 62 26.98 -2.44 5.26
C ASN A 62 26.68 -1.17 6.07
N GLU A 63 27.68 -0.34 6.31
CA GLU A 63 27.56 0.93 7.01
C GLU A 63 26.59 1.88 6.29
N ALA A 64 26.59 1.87 4.95
CA ALA A 64 25.67 2.67 4.15
C ALA A 64 24.22 2.14 4.24
N ILE A 65 24.03 0.82 4.36
CA ILE A 65 22.70 0.21 4.50
C ILE A 65 22.13 0.51 5.90
N GLU A 66 22.93 0.30 6.95
CA GLU A 66 22.51 0.56 8.33
C GLU A 66 22.22 2.06 8.56
N ALA A 67 22.92 2.97 7.89
CA ALA A 67 22.63 4.41 7.96
C ALA A 67 21.23 4.79 7.45
N CYS A 68 20.60 3.93 6.63
CA CYS A 68 19.26 4.12 6.08
C CYS A 68 18.19 3.25 6.75
N LYS A 69 18.56 2.46 7.75
CA LYS A 69 17.62 1.62 8.48
C LYS A 69 16.60 2.47 9.23
N GLY A 70 15.32 2.24 8.95
CA GLY A 70 14.22 3.03 9.51
C GLY A 70 14.07 4.43 8.90
N LYS A 71 14.83 4.75 7.84
CA LYS A 71 14.69 5.99 7.06
C LYS A 71 13.96 5.73 5.75
N SER A 72 13.34 6.77 5.22
CA SER A 72 12.69 6.74 3.90
C SER A 72 13.66 7.14 2.78
N ILE A 73 13.34 6.74 1.53
CA ILE A 73 14.06 7.22 0.34
C ILE A 73 14.09 8.76 0.34
N GLY A 74 15.26 9.34 0.05
CA GLY A 74 15.52 10.77 0.02
C GLY A 74 15.89 11.40 1.37
N GLN A 75 15.79 10.67 2.48
CA GLN A 75 16.23 11.20 3.78
C GLN A 75 17.75 11.24 3.89
N GLU A 76 18.28 12.26 4.57
CA GLU A 76 19.72 12.41 4.77
C GLU A 76 20.29 11.26 5.60
N CYS A 77 21.47 10.81 5.21
CA CYS A 77 22.21 9.75 5.87
C CYS A 77 23.70 10.13 5.94
N GLN A 78 24.38 9.58 6.94
CA GLN A 78 25.80 9.78 7.14
C GLN A 78 26.40 8.50 7.71
N PHE A 79 27.55 8.09 7.20
CA PHE A 79 28.28 6.91 7.68
C PHE A 79 29.79 7.09 7.51
N GLU A 80 30.56 6.40 8.34
CA GLU A 80 32.01 6.42 8.27
C GLU A 80 32.50 5.39 7.23
N SER A 81 33.23 5.87 6.23
CA SER A 81 33.89 5.06 5.22
C SER A 81 35.41 5.04 5.46
N LYS A 82 36.13 4.22 4.69
CA LYS A 82 37.60 4.21 4.70
C LYS A 82 38.22 5.57 4.32
N ASP A 83 37.49 6.36 3.52
CA ASP A 83 37.90 7.69 3.07
C ASP A 83 37.39 8.81 4.01
N GLY A 84 36.78 8.44 5.13
CA GLY A 84 36.21 9.34 6.12
C GLY A 84 34.68 9.35 6.12
N ASN A 85 34.12 10.34 6.81
CA ASN A 85 32.68 10.46 7.00
C ASN A 85 31.99 10.91 5.70
N LEU A 86 31.14 10.06 5.13
CA LEU A 86 30.40 10.32 3.90
C LEU A 86 28.95 10.70 4.23
N SER A 87 28.48 11.79 3.62
CA SER A 87 27.09 12.26 3.72
C SER A 87 26.36 12.07 2.39
N GLY A 88 25.07 11.78 2.46
CA GLY A 88 24.25 11.49 1.30
C GLY A 88 22.76 11.43 1.61
N VAL A 89 22.01 10.76 0.73
CA VAL A 89 20.59 10.47 0.92
C VAL A 89 20.31 8.98 0.72
N CYS A 90 19.32 8.46 1.42
CA CYS A 90 18.89 7.08 1.26
C CYS A 90 18.26 6.88 -0.11
N ASP A 91 18.78 5.93 -0.88
CA ASP A 91 18.37 5.66 -2.26
C ASP A 91 18.30 4.15 -2.49
N ASP A 92 17.47 3.71 -3.44
CA ASP A 92 17.41 2.31 -3.88
C ASP A 92 18.05 2.20 -5.26
N ARG A 93 19.34 1.83 -5.28
CA ARG A 93 20.09 1.65 -6.52
C ARG A 93 20.27 0.17 -6.80
N SER A 94 19.60 -0.28 -7.87
CA SER A 94 19.67 -1.66 -8.35
C SER A 94 19.17 -2.70 -7.32
N GLY A 95 18.17 -2.34 -6.52
CA GLY A 95 17.54 -3.24 -5.55
C GLY A 95 18.27 -3.33 -4.20
N VAL A 96 19.20 -2.42 -3.93
CA VAL A 96 19.82 -2.28 -2.60
C VAL A 96 19.55 -0.89 -2.05
N PHE A 97 18.82 -0.87 -0.92
CA PHE A 97 18.49 0.35 -0.20
C PHE A 97 19.63 0.76 0.74
N GLY A 98 20.25 1.91 0.48
CA GLY A 98 21.37 2.39 1.28
C GLY A 98 21.71 3.85 1.02
N CYS A 99 22.68 4.36 1.79
CA CYS A 99 23.11 5.74 1.73
C CYS A 99 23.93 6.00 0.46
N ALA A 100 23.38 6.80 -0.46
CA ALA A 100 24.04 7.22 -1.68
C ALA A 100 24.68 8.60 -1.49
N PRO A 101 26.00 8.76 -1.74
CA PRO A 101 26.66 10.06 -1.66
C PRO A 101 26.02 11.09 -2.60
N TYR A 102 26.02 12.36 -2.18
CA TYR A 102 25.59 13.47 -3.03
C TYR A 102 26.40 13.50 -4.33
N LYS A 103 25.74 13.74 -5.47
CA LYS A 103 26.47 13.91 -6.73
C LYS A 103 27.16 15.28 -6.71
N PRO A 104 28.34 15.44 -7.35
CA PRO A 104 29.02 16.73 -7.49
C PRO A 104 28.11 17.85 -8.03
N GLU A 105 27.11 17.47 -8.81
CA GLU A 105 26.07 18.30 -9.43
C GLU A 105 25.14 18.94 -8.39
N ASP A 106 24.90 18.27 -7.27
CA ASP A 106 23.97 18.68 -6.21
C ASP A 106 24.57 19.73 -5.27
N PHE A 107 25.91 19.83 -5.19
CA PHE A 107 26.61 20.78 -4.31
C PHE A 107 26.50 22.25 -4.76
N ASN A 108 26.11 22.50 -6.02
CA ASN A 108 25.85 23.85 -6.54
C ASN A 108 24.43 24.35 -6.26
N LYS A 109 23.54 23.49 -5.78
CA LYS A 109 22.31 23.95 -5.14
C LYS A 109 22.67 24.28 -3.70
N THR A 110 22.78 25.58 -3.42
CA THR A 110 22.91 26.09 -2.06
C THR A 110 21.99 25.30 -1.15
N PRO A 111 22.48 24.66 -0.07
CA PRO A 111 21.63 23.98 0.88
C PRO A 111 20.72 25.06 1.45
N GLU A 112 19.48 25.11 0.95
CA GLU A 112 18.46 25.96 1.49
C GLU A 112 18.28 25.47 2.92
N LYS A 113 18.85 26.26 3.84
CA LYS A 113 18.89 26.01 5.27
C LYS A 113 17.49 25.64 5.71
N SER A 114 17.21 24.33 5.79
CA SER A 114 15.99 23.75 6.36
C SER A 114 16.05 23.91 7.88
N ALA A 115 16.11 25.17 8.32
CA ALA A 115 15.83 25.60 9.67
C ALA A 115 14.32 25.86 9.77
N ALA A 116 13.56 24.78 9.68
CA ALA A 116 12.26 24.66 10.30
C ALA A 116 12.04 23.16 10.51
N GLN A 117 12.46 22.69 11.69
CA GLN A 117 11.88 21.50 12.30
C GLN A 117 10.37 21.70 12.31
N THR A 118 9.73 21.24 11.25
CA THR A 118 8.28 21.12 11.17
C THR A 118 7.97 19.95 12.09
N THR A 119 7.21 20.23 13.14
CA THR A 119 6.78 19.24 14.13
C THR A 119 6.38 17.93 13.44
N PRO A 120 6.89 16.75 13.84
CA PRO A 120 6.71 15.47 13.13
C PRO A 120 5.26 15.05 12.86
N SER A 121 4.29 15.69 13.51
CA SER A 121 2.85 15.39 13.41
C SER A 121 2.12 16.25 12.36
N GLN A 122 2.80 17.20 11.69
CA GLN A 122 2.18 18.12 10.73
C GLN A 122 2.76 17.99 9.31
N ILE A 123 3.12 16.77 8.90
CA ILE A 123 3.58 16.45 7.54
C ILE A 123 2.67 15.40 6.87
N CYS A 124 1.40 15.35 7.26
CA CYS A 124 0.38 14.98 6.30
C CYS A 124 0.11 16.25 5.51
N SER A 125 0.77 16.39 4.36
CA SER A 125 0.56 17.52 3.46
C SER A 125 -0.95 17.64 3.24
N SER A 126 -1.57 18.74 3.68
CA SER A 126 -3.03 18.92 3.72
C SER A 126 -3.71 18.90 2.34
N ASN A 127 -2.94 18.60 1.29
CA ASN A 127 -3.33 18.59 -0.11
C ASN A 127 -3.50 17.18 -0.69
N TYR A 128 -3.49 16.12 0.14
CA TYR A 128 -3.87 14.80 -0.34
C TYR A 128 -5.37 14.76 -0.60
N HIS A 129 -5.73 14.70 -1.87
CA HIS A 129 -7.09 14.49 -2.33
C HIS A 129 -7.16 13.16 -3.07
N TYR A 130 -8.35 12.54 -3.06
CA TYR A 130 -8.63 11.29 -3.78
C TYR A 130 -8.05 11.29 -5.19
N ASN A 131 -8.39 12.29 -6.01
CA ASN A 131 -7.95 12.38 -7.39
C ASN A 131 -6.43 12.57 -7.53
N SER A 132 -5.80 13.27 -6.59
CA SER A 132 -4.36 13.47 -6.58
C SER A 132 -3.63 12.17 -6.24
N CYS A 133 -4.16 11.37 -5.33
CA CYS A 133 -3.58 10.06 -5.02
C CYS A 133 -3.63 9.12 -6.22
N ILE A 134 -4.75 9.08 -6.96
CA ILE A 134 -4.88 8.23 -8.14
C ILE A 134 -3.99 8.74 -9.30
N ASN A 135 -4.12 10.02 -9.65
CA ASN A 135 -3.55 10.55 -10.89
C ASN A 135 -2.14 11.14 -10.74
N ASN A 136 -1.63 11.30 -9.51
CA ASN A 136 -0.35 11.96 -9.26
C ASN A 136 0.65 11.15 -8.42
N THR A 137 0.47 9.83 -8.30
CA THR A 137 1.45 8.95 -7.64
C THR A 137 2.18 8.08 -8.66
N ARG A 138 3.39 7.61 -8.32
CA ARG A 138 4.24 6.90 -9.30
C ARG A 138 3.90 5.43 -9.45
N ASN A 139 3.33 4.83 -8.41
CA ASN A 139 3.10 3.40 -8.33
C ASN A 139 2.01 3.06 -7.32
N LEU A 140 1.66 1.78 -7.28
CA LEU A 140 0.65 1.22 -6.38
C LEU A 140 0.91 1.51 -4.90
N PHE A 141 2.17 1.48 -4.45
CA PHE A 141 2.51 1.67 -3.05
C PHE A 141 2.33 3.13 -2.64
N GLU A 142 2.89 4.07 -3.40
CA GLU A 142 2.69 5.51 -3.17
C GLU A 142 1.22 5.91 -3.24
N CYS A 143 0.45 5.34 -4.17
CA CYS A 143 -0.99 5.59 -4.28
C CYS A 143 -1.73 5.18 -3.00
N LYS A 144 -1.44 3.99 -2.48
CA LYS A 144 -2.06 3.48 -1.25
C LYS A 144 -1.64 4.29 -0.03
N ASP A 145 -0.37 4.64 0.07
CA ASP A 145 0.16 5.47 1.16
C ASP A 145 -0.47 6.87 1.11
N CYS A 146 -0.66 7.45 -0.09
CA CYS A 146 -1.39 8.71 -0.26
C CYS A 146 -2.85 8.60 0.18
N CYS A 147 -3.57 7.54 -0.23
CA CYS A 147 -4.96 7.31 0.15
C CYS A 147 -5.16 7.20 1.66
N ASP A 148 -4.22 6.58 2.37
CA ASP A 148 -4.27 6.45 3.83
C ASP A 148 -4.11 7.82 4.52
N CYS A 149 -3.37 8.75 3.89
CA CYS A 149 -3.10 10.09 4.41
C CYS A 149 -4.11 11.16 3.97
N ILE A 150 -5.22 10.81 3.31
CA ILE A 150 -6.26 11.78 2.96
C ILE A 150 -6.90 12.33 4.26
N PRO A 151 -6.82 13.66 4.50
CA PRO A 151 -7.44 14.28 5.66
C PRO A 151 -8.97 14.14 5.60
N ASP A 152 -9.59 13.94 6.76
CA ASP A 152 -11.05 13.82 6.92
C ASP A 152 -11.72 12.69 6.11
N ALA A 153 -10.95 11.82 5.46
CA ALA A 153 -11.48 10.65 4.78
C ALA A 153 -12.03 9.64 5.79
N ASP A 154 -13.28 9.23 5.59
CA ASP A 154 -13.82 8.07 6.29
C ASP A 154 -13.20 6.77 5.75
N GLY A 155 -13.42 5.65 6.46
CA GLY A 155 -12.92 4.34 6.05
C GLY A 155 -13.41 3.90 4.66
N ASN A 156 -14.59 4.35 4.23
CA ASN A 156 -15.15 4.01 2.91
C ASN A 156 -14.39 4.73 1.79
N LEU A 157 -14.12 6.03 1.95
CA LEU A 157 -13.38 6.82 0.97
C LEU A 157 -11.94 6.30 0.83
N ARG A 158 -11.28 5.99 1.95
CA ARG A 158 -9.94 5.38 1.93
C ARG A 158 -9.96 4.03 1.22
N THR A 159 -10.91 3.16 1.57
CA THR A 159 -11.06 1.85 0.92
C THR A 159 -11.25 1.99 -0.59
N LYS A 160 -12.18 2.85 -1.01
CA LYS A 160 -12.44 3.10 -2.44
C LYS A 160 -11.19 3.61 -3.16
N CYS A 161 -10.46 4.57 -2.57
CA CYS A 161 -9.22 5.10 -3.12
C CYS A 161 -8.17 3.99 -3.32
N ARG A 162 -7.99 3.13 -2.32
CA ARG A 162 -7.04 2.01 -2.38
C ARG A 162 -7.42 0.93 -3.40
N ASP A 163 -8.71 0.66 -3.54
CA ASP A 163 -9.22 -0.29 -4.53
C ASP A 163 -9.02 0.24 -5.96
N GLU A 164 -9.23 1.54 -6.17
CA GLU A 164 -8.93 2.20 -7.45
C GLU A 164 -7.42 2.19 -7.75
N CYS A 165 -6.56 2.46 -6.76
CA CYS A 165 -5.11 2.30 -6.92
C CYS A 165 -4.72 0.89 -7.42
N ALA A 166 -5.44 -0.17 -7.00
CA ALA A 166 -5.09 -1.54 -7.35
C ALA A 166 -5.29 -1.87 -8.83
N VAL A 167 -6.14 -1.12 -9.52
CA VAL A 167 -6.43 -1.30 -10.96
C VAL A 167 -5.96 -0.12 -11.82
N HIS A 168 -5.39 0.92 -11.19
CA HIS A 168 -4.93 2.12 -11.87
C HIS A 168 -3.67 1.86 -12.71
N ASP A 169 -3.63 2.45 -13.90
CA ASP A 169 -2.48 2.39 -14.79
C ASP A 169 -1.58 3.61 -14.55
N PHE A 170 -0.63 3.45 -13.63
CA PHE A 170 0.31 4.50 -13.21
C PHE A 170 1.20 5.03 -14.34
N SER A 171 1.33 4.31 -15.46
CA SER A 171 2.09 4.81 -16.63
C SER A 171 1.43 6.01 -17.30
N LYS A 172 0.16 6.27 -17.01
CA LYS A 172 -0.60 7.43 -17.52
C LYS A 172 -0.44 8.69 -16.68
N ASN A 173 0.18 8.60 -15.50
CA ASN A 173 0.37 9.75 -14.63
C ASN A 173 1.54 10.60 -15.15
N SER A 174 1.30 11.89 -15.41
CA SER A 174 2.30 12.82 -15.97
C SER A 174 2.85 13.82 -14.95
N GLU A 175 2.15 14.03 -13.83
CA GLU A 175 2.55 14.91 -12.74
C GLU A 175 2.62 14.11 -11.45
N PHE A 176 3.63 14.36 -10.61
CA PHE A 176 3.85 13.57 -9.39
C PHE A 176 3.84 14.44 -8.14
N ILE A 177 3.06 14.02 -7.15
CA ILE A 177 3.10 14.59 -5.81
C ILE A 177 4.09 13.82 -4.93
N PRO A 178 4.81 14.49 -4.02
CA PRO A 178 5.58 13.80 -3.00
C PRO A 178 4.61 13.14 -2.00
N VAL A 179 4.66 11.82 -1.91
CA VAL A 179 3.93 11.05 -0.90
C VAL A 179 4.85 10.84 0.29
N ASN A 180 4.50 11.43 1.43
CA ASN A 180 5.13 11.17 2.71
C ASN A 180 4.04 10.65 3.66
N ALA A 181 4.13 9.37 4.00
CA ALA A 181 3.23 8.72 4.93
C ALA A 181 3.97 8.52 6.26
N PRO A 182 3.94 9.50 7.18
CA PRO A 182 4.61 9.38 8.46
C PRO A 182 4.06 8.17 9.22
N SER A 183 4.96 7.43 9.86
CA SER A 183 4.66 6.28 10.68
C SER A 183 5.36 6.45 12.02
N THR A 184 4.61 6.33 13.11
CA THR A 184 5.17 6.42 14.47
C THR A 184 5.51 5.05 15.03
N LEU A 185 4.80 4.02 14.58
CA LEU A 185 4.96 2.66 15.08
C LEU A 185 5.86 1.82 14.18
N GLY A 186 5.86 2.08 12.88
CA GLY A 186 6.70 1.37 11.91
C GLY A 186 6.33 -0.11 11.73
N PRO A 187 7.18 -0.90 11.03
CA PRO A 187 6.92 -2.32 10.80
C PRO A 187 6.87 -3.16 12.07
N ASP A 188 7.58 -2.75 13.12
CA ASP A 188 7.63 -3.42 14.43
C ASP A 188 6.58 -2.89 15.41
N GLY A 189 5.63 -2.09 14.91
CA GLY A 189 4.56 -1.49 15.69
C GLY A 189 3.67 -2.50 16.41
N ASN A 190 3.17 -2.13 17.59
CA ASN A 190 2.22 -2.97 18.33
C ASN A 190 0.79 -2.83 17.77
N TYR A 191 0.44 -3.69 16.82
CA TYR A 191 -0.90 -3.77 16.22
C TYR A 191 -1.81 -4.81 16.88
N SER A 192 -1.44 -5.33 18.06
CA SER A 192 -2.15 -6.44 18.73
C SER A 192 -3.62 -6.14 18.99
N GLN A 193 -3.98 -4.89 19.26
CA GLN A 193 -5.37 -4.49 19.49
C GLN A 193 -6.27 -4.71 18.27
N CYS A 194 -5.73 -4.50 17.06
CA CYS A 194 -6.46 -4.78 15.83
C CYS A 194 -6.38 -6.25 15.44
N VAL A 195 -5.22 -6.89 15.63
CA VAL A 195 -5.06 -8.33 15.40
C VAL A 195 -6.00 -9.15 16.28
N ALA A 196 -6.30 -8.70 17.50
CA ALA A 196 -7.22 -9.37 18.43
C ALA A 196 -8.70 -9.41 17.96
N LYS A 197 -9.08 -8.75 16.85
CA LYS A 197 -10.46 -8.75 16.33
C LYS A 197 -10.95 -10.10 15.77
N GLY A 198 -10.07 -11.11 15.69
CA GLY A 198 -10.45 -12.50 15.42
C GLY A 198 -10.78 -12.83 13.96
N SER A 199 -10.77 -11.85 13.04
CA SER A 199 -10.97 -12.07 11.60
C SER A 199 -10.18 -11.06 10.77
N SER A 200 -9.91 -11.40 9.50
CA SER A 200 -9.20 -10.49 8.57
C SER A 200 -9.97 -9.19 8.35
N SER A 201 -11.29 -9.27 8.16
CA SER A 201 -12.16 -8.09 7.98
C SER A 201 -12.22 -7.25 9.25
N GLY A 202 -12.42 -7.88 10.42
CA GLY A 202 -12.44 -7.18 11.71
C GLY A 202 -11.11 -6.48 12.02
N CYS A 203 -9.98 -7.11 11.70
CA CYS A 203 -8.66 -6.53 11.89
C CYS A 203 -8.43 -5.31 10.99
N LYS A 204 -8.76 -5.42 9.69
CA LYS A 204 -8.64 -4.31 8.73
C LYS A 204 -9.54 -3.13 9.10
N ALA A 205 -10.79 -3.40 9.48
CA ALA A 205 -11.71 -2.38 9.95
C ALA A 205 -11.21 -1.70 11.24
N CYS A 206 -10.54 -2.44 12.12
CA CYS A 206 -9.88 -1.82 13.28
C CYS A 206 -8.76 -0.88 12.85
N CYS A 207 -7.86 -1.30 11.95
CA CYS A 207 -6.78 -0.43 11.49
C CYS A 207 -7.33 0.89 10.93
N GLU A 208 -8.43 0.85 10.18
CA GLU A 208 -9.05 2.03 9.55
C GLU A 208 -9.70 3.02 10.52
N ASN A 209 -10.15 2.55 11.68
CA ASN A 209 -10.91 3.34 12.65
C ASN A 209 -10.12 3.63 13.94
N PHE A 210 -8.86 3.20 14.02
CA PHE A 210 -8.06 3.36 15.23
C PHE A 210 -7.52 4.79 15.34
N MET A 211 -8.00 5.55 16.33
CA MET A 211 -7.67 6.97 16.55
C MET A 211 -6.21 7.24 17.01
N GLY A 212 -5.32 6.26 16.94
CA GLY A 212 -3.91 6.39 17.34
C GLY A 212 -2.91 5.91 16.30
N LEU A 213 -3.35 5.65 15.06
CA LEU A 213 -2.45 5.32 13.96
C LEU A 213 -2.21 6.57 13.12
N GLU A 214 -0.95 6.91 12.89
CA GLU A 214 -0.58 7.85 11.83
C GLU A 214 -0.86 7.22 10.46
N CYS A 215 -0.98 8.03 9.42
CA CYS A 215 -1.40 7.52 8.10
C CYS A 215 -0.44 6.45 7.52
N GLY A 216 0.86 6.52 7.81
CA GLY A 216 1.82 5.48 7.45
C GLY A 216 1.70 4.19 8.27
N ASP A 217 1.11 4.25 9.47
CA ASP A 217 0.94 3.07 10.33
C ASP A 217 -0.17 2.13 9.81
N TYR A 218 -1.13 2.62 9.00
CA TYR A 218 -2.21 1.80 8.43
C TYR A 218 -1.67 0.67 7.55
N ARG A 219 -0.62 0.94 6.77
CA ARG A 219 0.05 -0.06 5.93
C ARG A 219 0.64 -1.21 6.77
N PHE A 220 1.33 -0.87 7.85
CA PHE A 220 1.96 -1.86 8.73
C PHE A 220 0.90 -2.63 9.53
N CYS A 221 -0.13 -1.96 10.03
CA CYS A 221 -1.28 -2.59 10.69
C CYS A 221 -1.98 -3.61 9.77
N ARG A 222 -2.27 -3.23 8.52
CA ARG A 222 -2.88 -4.13 7.53
C ARG A 222 -1.97 -5.29 7.16
N THR A 223 -0.66 -5.07 7.07
CA THR A 223 0.33 -6.14 6.87
C THR A 223 0.29 -7.14 8.04
N ALA A 224 0.27 -6.66 9.28
CA ALA A 224 0.14 -7.52 10.46
C ALA A 224 -1.18 -8.32 10.44
N CYS A 225 -2.30 -7.69 10.06
CA CYS A 225 -3.58 -8.38 9.86
C CYS A 225 -3.47 -9.48 8.78
N ASN A 226 -2.89 -9.17 7.62
CA ASN A 226 -2.73 -10.13 6.54
C ASN A 226 -1.77 -11.27 6.91
N ASN A 227 -0.71 -11.01 7.67
CA ASN A 227 0.18 -12.07 8.14
C ASN A 227 -0.52 -13.00 9.14
N THR A 228 -1.41 -12.45 9.97
CA THR A 228 -2.18 -13.24 10.95
C THR A 228 -3.29 -14.05 10.29
N PHE A 229 -4.02 -13.46 9.33
CA PHE A 229 -5.26 -14.06 8.79
C PHE A 229 -5.17 -14.47 7.31
N GLY A 230 -4.14 -14.06 6.57
CA GLY A 230 -4.04 -14.23 5.12
C GLY A 230 -3.78 -15.67 4.67
N ASN A 231 -3.33 -16.54 5.57
CA ASN A 231 -3.25 -17.98 5.32
C ASN A 231 -4.57 -18.72 5.58
N ALA A 232 -5.54 -18.07 6.23
CA ALA A 232 -6.86 -18.64 6.40
C ALA A 232 -7.66 -18.39 5.11
N LYS A 233 -8.17 -19.48 4.50
CA LYS A 233 -9.20 -19.36 3.46
C LYS A 233 -10.30 -18.42 3.97
N PRO A 234 -10.87 -17.54 3.11
CA PRO A 234 -11.96 -16.67 3.50
C PRO A 234 -13.02 -17.51 4.22
N GLN A 235 -13.20 -17.27 5.51
CA GLN A 235 -14.33 -17.87 6.21
C GLN A 235 -15.59 -17.25 5.59
N PRO A 236 -16.62 -18.05 5.31
CA PRO A 236 -17.90 -17.52 4.88
C PRO A 236 -18.34 -16.44 5.88
N PRO A 237 -19.06 -15.38 5.42
CA PRO A 237 -19.58 -14.35 6.29
C PRO A 237 -20.28 -15.00 7.50
N PRO A 238 -20.14 -14.45 8.71
CA PRO A 238 -20.89 -14.96 9.85
C PRO A 238 -22.36 -14.99 9.47
N GLU A 239 -22.92 -16.20 9.48
CA GLU A 239 -24.32 -16.45 9.13
C GLU A 239 -25.17 -15.59 10.06
N ASP A 240 -26.00 -14.73 9.48
CA ASP A 240 -26.80 -13.77 10.22
C ASP A 240 -27.81 -14.54 11.09
N GLN A 241 -27.48 -14.70 12.37
CA GLN A 241 -28.30 -15.43 13.34
C GLN A 241 -29.67 -14.76 13.59
N ASN A 242 -29.95 -13.61 12.96
CA ASN A 242 -31.23 -12.93 13.06
C ASN A 242 -32.19 -13.24 11.90
N ASN A 243 -31.82 -14.09 10.95
CA ASN A 243 -32.75 -14.47 9.88
C ASN A 243 -33.60 -15.67 10.35
N PRO A 244 -34.91 -15.49 10.59
CA PRO A 244 -35.77 -16.58 11.04
C PRO A 244 -35.76 -17.71 10.02
N GLU A 245 -35.56 -18.92 10.52
CA GLU A 245 -35.56 -20.16 9.74
C GLU A 245 -36.83 -20.22 8.86
N PRO A 246 -36.70 -20.47 7.54
CA PRO A 246 -37.86 -20.53 6.67
C PRO A 246 -38.80 -21.65 7.14
N PRO A 247 -40.12 -21.41 7.18
CA PRO A 247 -41.06 -22.38 7.72
C PRO A 247 -40.99 -23.69 6.94
N PRO A 248 -41.14 -24.84 7.63
CA PRO A 248 -41.06 -26.15 7.00
C PRO A 248 -42.10 -26.27 5.89
N LYS A 249 -41.66 -26.67 4.70
CA LYS A 249 -42.55 -26.96 3.57
C LYS A 249 -43.45 -28.14 3.96
N GLN A 250 -44.75 -27.89 4.01
CA GLN A 250 -45.74 -28.96 4.12
C GLN A 250 -45.89 -29.61 2.73
N ASN A 251 -45.64 -30.91 2.68
CA ASN A 251 -45.91 -31.77 1.52
C ASN A 251 -47.37 -32.21 1.51
#